data_AF-A0A919K957-F1
#
_entry.id   AF-A0A919K957-F1
#
_cell.length_a   1.000
_cell.length_b   1.000
_cell.length_c   1.000
_cell.angle_alpha   90.00
_cell.angle_beta   90.00
_cell.angle_gamma   90.00
#
_symmetry.space_group_name_H-M   'P 1'
#
loop_
_entity.id
_entity.type
_entity.pdbx_description
1 polymer ?
#
loop_
_entity_poly.entity_id
_entity_poly.type
_entity_poly.pdbx_seq_one_letter_code
_entity_poly.pdbx_strand_id
1 'polypeptide(L)'
;MVPRDMDNERWSVMTSASHKIERVQLGVRMETRLVKVLKGLAEFNDQTLGELLEKIVLHSFEPVPGDEGESSASPHSKAQLKAIEDLKKVYGLDYEAHSARDFPKQPASD
;
A
#
# COMPACT_ATOMS: atom_id res chain seq x y z
N MET A 1 -12.86 -4.19 -53.05
CA MET A 1 -12.24 -5.31 -52.32
C MET A 1 -11.04 -4.77 -51.58
N VAL A 2 -11.26 -4.32 -50.35
CA VAL A 2 -10.26 -3.97 -49.34
C VAL A 2 -10.86 -4.52 -48.05
N PRO A 3 -10.20 -5.45 -47.34
CA PRO A 3 -10.75 -6.00 -46.11
C PRO A 3 -10.93 -4.89 -45.06
N ARG A 4 -12.16 -4.81 -44.55
CA ARG A 4 -12.52 -4.11 -43.32
C ARG A 4 -11.94 -4.89 -42.13
N ASP A 5 -11.75 -4.16 -41.03
CA ASP A 5 -11.45 -4.65 -39.69
C ASP A 5 -9.94 -4.77 -39.38
N MET A 6 -9.31 -3.60 -39.16
CA MET A 6 -8.16 -3.50 -38.26
C MET A 6 -8.71 -3.18 -36.87
N ASP A 7 -8.76 -4.22 -36.06
CA ASP A 7 -9.32 -4.27 -34.71
C ASP A 7 -8.79 -3.15 -33.80
N ASN A 8 -9.73 -2.30 -33.41
CA ASN A 8 -9.65 -1.32 -32.33
C ASN A 8 -9.70 -2.00 -30.94
N GLU A 9 -9.16 -3.21 -30.80
CA GLU A 9 -9.31 -4.06 -29.60
C GLU A 9 -7.99 -4.33 -28.86
N ARG A 10 -6.96 -3.50 -29.09
CA ARG A 10 -5.67 -3.62 -28.38
C ARG A 10 -5.44 -2.57 -27.30
N TRP A 11 -6.52 -2.00 -26.77
CA TRP A 11 -6.54 -1.44 -25.42
C TRP A 11 -7.48 -2.34 -24.60
N SER A 12 -7.00 -3.53 -24.25
CA SER A 12 -7.61 -4.25 -23.14
C SER A 12 -7.31 -3.40 -21.91
N VAL A 13 -8.33 -2.67 -21.46
CA VAL A 13 -8.46 -2.15 -20.10
C VAL A 13 -7.91 -3.24 -19.18
N MET A 14 -6.74 -3.04 -18.58
CA MET A 14 -6.35 -3.82 -17.41
C MET A 14 -7.28 -3.35 -16.31
N THR A 15 -8.49 -3.89 -16.31
CA THR A 15 -9.48 -3.71 -15.26
C THR A 15 -8.78 -4.12 -13.99
N SER A 16 -8.50 -3.15 -13.12
CA SER A 16 -7.97 -3.39 -11.80
C SER A 16 -8.87 -4.43 -11.16
N ALA A 17 -8.32 -5.63 -10.94
CA ALA A 17 -9.00 -6.61 -10.11
C ALA A 17 -9.28 -5.88 -8.80
N SER A 18 -10.56 -5.68 -8.49
CA SER A 18 -10.99 -5.14 -7.22
C SER A 18 -10.57 -6.17 -6.17
N HIS A 19 -9.34 -6.01 -5.65
CA HIS A 19 -8.86 -6.78 -4.54
C HIS A 19 -9.85 -6.53 -3.41
N LYS A 20 -10.54 -7.57 -2.93
CA LYS A 20 -11.40 -7.44 -1.76
C LYS A 20 -10.50 -7.16 -0.58
N ILE A 21 -10.42 -5.89 -0.18
CA ILE A 21 -9.62 -5.46 0.96
C ILE A 21 -10.45 -5.63 2.23
N GLU A 22 -9.97 -6.49 3.11
CA GLU A 22 -10.49 -6.61 4.46
C GLU A 22 -9.66 -5.74 5.41
N ARG A 23 -10.34 -4.90 6.21
CA ARG A 23 -9.71 -4.02 7.18
C ARG A 23 -10.18 -4.37 8.58
N VAL A 24 -9.26 -4.33 9.54
CA VAL A 24 -9.53 -4.58 10.96
C VAL A 24 -9.23 -3.33 11.77
N GLN A 25 -10.06 -3.02 12.76
CA GLN A 25 -9.80 -1.94 13.69
C GLN A 25 -8.64 -2.30 14.62
N LEU A 26 -7.59 -1.49 14.62
CA LEU A 26 -6.42 -1.69 15.47
C LEU A 26 -6.56 -0.94 16.80
N GLY A 27 -6.17 -1.59 17.90
CA GLY A 27 -6.05 -1.00 19.24
C GLY A 27 -4.58 -0.87 19.64
N VAL A 28 -3.93 0.24 19.27
CA VAL A 28 -2.50 0.50 19.58
C VAL A 28 -2.33 1.76 20.42
N ARG A 29 -1.24 1.82 21.20
CA ARG A 29 -0.80 3.05 21.89
C ARG A 29 0.33 3.69 21.11
N MET A 30 0.23 4.99 20.84
CA MET A 30 1.25 5.78 20.18
C MET A 30 1.41 7.14 20.86
N GLU A 31 2.53 7.81 20.63
CA GLU A 31 2.79 9.15 21.18
C GLU A 31 1.77 10.18 20.62
N THR A 32 1.24 11.03 21.49
CA THR A 32 0.12 11.91 21.20
C THR A 32 0.38 12.91 20.07
N ARG A 33 1.56 13.54 20.03
CA ARG A 33 1.92 14.52 19.00
C ARG A 33 2.13 13.85 17.65
N LEU A 34 2.72 12.66 17.63
CA LEU A 34 2.86 11.86 16.41
C LEU A 34 1.50 11.53 15.80
N VAL A 35 0.52 11.10 16.62
CA VAL A 35 -0.85 10.87 16.15
C VAL A 35 -1.47 12.15 15.58
N LYS A 36 -1.24 13.31 16.20
CA LYS A 36 -1.75 14.60 15.69
C LYS A 36 -1.16 14.94 14.31
N VAL A 37 0.15 14.73 14.13
CA VAL A 37 0.82 14.94 12.84
C VAL A 37 0.25 14.00 11.79
N LEU A 38 0.12 12.70 12.10
CA LEU A 38 -0.44 11.71 11.18
C LEU A 38 -1.89 12.04 10.78
N LYS A 39 -2.74 12.42 11.74
CA LYS A 39 -4.13 12.82 11.47
C LYS A 39 -4.19 14.08 10.61
N GLY A 40 -3.38 15.10 10.92
CA GLY A 40 -3.32 16.33 10.13
C GLY A 40 -2.81 16.08 8.70
N LEU A 41 -1.83 15.20 8.53
CA LEU A 41 -1.32 14.80 7.22
C LEU A 41 -2.34 13.98 6.43
N ALA A 42 -3.13 13.13 7.09
CA ALA A 42 -4.19 12.38 6.46
C ALA A 42 -5.28 13.33 5.93
N GLU A 43 -5.72 14.27 6.77
CA GLU A 43 -6.68 15.33 6.40
C GLU A 43 -6.18 16.17 5.22
N PHE A 44 -4.94 16.63 5.28
CA PHE A 44 -4.34 17.43 4.20
C PHE A 44 -4.33 16.74 2.83
N ASN A 45 -4.35 15.41 2.82
CA ASN A 45 -4.27 14.59 1.61
C ASN A 45 -5.62 13.93 1.24
N ASP A 46 -6.74 14.33 1.87
CA ASP A 46 -8.07 13.76 1.64
C ASP A 46 -8.10 12.21 1.73
N GLN A 47 -7.42 11.68 2.75
CA GLN A 47 -7.32 10.24 3.03
C GLN A 47 -7.57 9.94 4.51
N THR A 48 -7.99 8.71 4.81
CA THR A 48 -8.14 8.26 6.20
C THR A 48 -6.78 8.01 6.85
N LEU A 49 -6.73 8.01 8.19
CA LEU A 49 -5.52 7.62 8.92
C LEU A 49 -5.10 6.18 8.58
N GLY A 50 -6.07 5.28 8.35
CA GLY A 50 -5.80 3.91 7.92
C GLY A 50 -5.11 3.85 6.56
N GLU A 51 -5.61 4.59 5.58
CA GLU A 51 -5.02 4.69 4.23
C GLU A 51 -3.57 5.24 4.28
N LEU A 52 -3.32 6.26 5.11
CA LEU A 52 -1.98 6.78 5.32
C LEU A 52 -1.04 5.74 5.95
N LEU A 53 -1.51 5.02 6.97
CA LEU A 53 -0.72 3.98 7.62
C LEU A 53 -0.42 2.80 6.68
N GLU A 54 -1.41 2.33 5.91
CA GLU A 54 -1.23 1.30 4.88
C GLU A 54 -0.12 1.73 3.88
N LYS A 55 -0.17 2.97 3.39
CA LYS A 55 0.88 3.52 2.50
C LYS A 55 2.26 3.52 3.15
N ILE A 56 2.39 4.03 4.38
CA ILE A 56 3.69 4.10 5.09
C ILE A 56 4.25 2.69 5.31
N VAL A 57 3.42 1.75 5.76
CA VAL A 57 3.83 0.37 6.06
C VAL A 57 4.29 -0.35 4.80
N LEU A 58 3.53 -0.25 3.69
CA LEU A 58 3.92 -0.86 2.42
C LEU A 58 5.26 -0.32 1.92
N HIS A 59 5.53 0.99 2.06
CA HIS A 59 6.84 1.55 1.72
C HIS A 59 7.95 1.05 2.66
N SER A 60 7.69 0.93 3.96
CA SER A 60 8.70 0.44 4.91
C SER A 60 9.14 -1.00 4.65
N PHE A 61 8.30 -1.80 3.99
CA PHE A 61 8.59 -3.19 3.66
C PHE A 61 9.48 -3.34 2.41
N GLU A 62 9.65 -2.29 1.60
CA GLU A 62 10.49 -2.35 0.41
C GLU A 62 11.97 -2.16 0.77
N PRO A 63 12.85 -3.11 0.43
CA PRO A 63 14.29 -2.94 0.65
C PRO A 63 14.84 -1.78 -0.20
N VAL A 64 15.74 -0.98 0.38
CA VAL A 64 16.50 0.03 -0.38
C VAL A 64 17.78 -0.60 -0.91
N PRO A 65 17.93 -0.83 -2.25
CA PRO A 65 19.09 -1.53 -2.79
C PRO A 65 20.41 -0.83 -2.46
N GLY A 66 21.35 -1.56 -1.89
CA GLY A 66 22.65 -1.04 -1.46
C GLY A 66 22.65 -0.29 -0.12
N ASP A 67 21.49 -0.14 0.51
CA ASP A 67 21.31 0.48 1.84
C ASP A 67 20.40 -0.40 2.73
N GLU A 68 20.46 -1.72 2.55
CA GLU A 68 19.60 -2.62 3.32
C GLU A 68 20.14 -2.78 4.75
N GLY A 69 19.49 -2.10 5.69
CA GLY A 69 19.73 -2.24 7.12
C GLY A 69 19.91 -0.91 7.84
N GLU A 70 18.81 -0.18 8.03
CA GLU A 70 18.67 1.12 8.72
C GLU A 70 18.50 2.36 7.82
N SER A 71 18.11 2.19 6.56
CA SER A 71 17.62 3.31 5.75
C SER A 71 16.32 3.89 6.31
N SER A 72 16.15 5.22 6.30
CA SER A 72 14.92 5.88 6.77
C SER A 72 13.66 5.43 6.00
N ALA A 73 13.82 5.04 4.73
CA ALA A 73 12.72 4.56 3.90
C ALA A 73 12.37 3.08 4.14
N SER A 74 13.31 2.29 4.69
CA SER A 74 13.18 0.85 4.98
C SER A 74 13.93 0.54 6.28
N PRO A 75 13.34 0.86 7.46
CA PRO A 75 14.01 0.79 8.76
C PRO A 75 14.05 -0.67 9.29
N HIS A 76 14.53 -1.59 8.45
CA HIS A 76 14.57 -3.02 8.69
C HIS A 76 15.92 -3.57 8.29
N SER A 77 16.49 -4.43 9.14
CA SER A 77 17.67 -5.23 8.81
C SER A 77 17.36 -6.24 7.71
N LYS A 78 18.40 -6.76 7.06
CA LYS A 78 18.28 -7.85 6.06
C LYS A 78 17.50 -9.06 6.59
N ALA A 79 17.69 -9.41 7.86
CA ALA A 79 16.98 -10.51 8.51
C ALA A 79 15.49 -10.19 8.71
N GLN A 80 15.15 -8.96 9.08
CA GLN A 80 13.76 -8.51 9.21
C GLN A 80 13.05 -8.43 7.86
N LEU A 81 13.73 -7.93 6.81
CA LEU A 81 13.19 -7.89 5.45
C LEU A 81 12.87 -9.30 4.93
N LYS A 82 13.75 -10.27 5.18
CA LYS A 82 13.47 -11.68 4.89
C LYS A 82 12.24 -12.19 5.65
N ALA A 83 12.15 -11.89 6.94
CA ALA A 83 10.99 -12.29 7.75
C ALA A 83 9.69 -11.65 7.25
N ILE A 84 9.73 -10.39 6.83
CA ILE A 84 8.59 -9.68 6.22
C ILE A 84 8.17 -10.40 4.93
N GLU A 85 9.10 -10.73 4.04
CA GLU A 85 8.81 -11.45 2.79
C GLU A 85 8.15 -12.82 3.05
N ASP A 86 8.67 -13.56 4.02
CA ASP A 86 8.12 -14.87 4.40
C ASP A 86 6.71 -14.74 5.02
N LEU A 87 6.48 -13.74 5.87
CA LEU A 87 5.17 -13.45 6.46
C LEU A 87 4.16 -13.00 5.39
N LYS A 88 4.57 -12.19 4.41
CA LYS A 88 3.73 -11.80 3.26
C LYS A 88 3.21 -13.04 2.52
N LYS A 89 4.07 -14.03 2.27
CA LYS A 89 3.68 -15.31 1.65
C LYS A 89 2.70 -16.10 2.51
N VAL A 90 2.93 -16.18 3.82
CA VAL A 90 2.06 -16.91 4.76
C VAL A 90 0.65 -16.31 4.79
N TYR A 91 0.53 -14.99 4.80
CA TYR A 91 -0.77 -14.29 4.89
C TYR A 91 -1.37 -13.90 3.54
N GLY A 92 -0.73 -14.27 2.42
CA GLY A 92 -1.21 -13.91 1.08
C GLY A 92 -1.21 -12.41 0.80
N LEU A 93 -0.29 -11.65 1.40
CA LEU A 93 -0.14 -10.22 1.15
C LEU A 93 0.70 -9.99 -0.12
N ASP A 94 0.02 -9.82 -1.26
CA ASP A 94 0.61 -9.66 -2.59
C ASP A 94 0.76 -8.19 -3.05
N TYR A 95 0.60 -7.25 -2.11
CA TYR A 95 0.77 -5.82 -2.37
C TYR A 95 2.24 -5.38 -2.44
N GLU A 96 2.52 -4.45 -3.34
CA GLU A 96 3.78 -3.69 -3.48
C GLU A 96 3.64 -2.30 -2.83
N ALA A 97 4.76 -1.57 -2.68
CA ALA A 97 4.79 -0.22 -2.11
C ALA A 97 3.69 0.74 -2.61
N HIS A 98 3.29 0.62 -3.88
CA HIS A 98 2.33 1.52 -4.51
C HIS A 98 0.91 0.97 -4.63
N SER A 99 0.67 -0.29 -4.25
CA SER A 99 -0.66 -0.93 -4.38
C SER A 99 -1.75 -0.19 -3.60
N ALA A 100 -1.42 0.48 -2.49
CA ALA A 100 -2.38 1.27 -1.71
C ALA A 100 -3.03 2.44 -2.49
N ARG A 101 -2.55 2.80 -3.68
CA ARG A 101 -3.19 3.80 -4.55
C ARG A 101 -4.49 3.30 -5.17
N ASP A 102 -4.59 1.99 -5.39
CA ASP A 102 -5.71 1.35 -6.09
C ASP A 102 -6.77 0.81 -5.12
N PHE A 103 -6.53 0.98 -3.82
CA PHE A 103 -7.43 0.51 -2.78
C PHE A 103 -8.72 1.33 -2.78
N PRO A 104 -9.90 0.69 -2.68
CA PRO A 104 -11.14 1.44 -2.53
C PRO A 104 -11.09 2.28 -1.26
N LYS A 105 -11.42 3.57 -1.42
CA LYS A 105 -11.56 4.49 -0.30
C LYS A 105 -12.64 3.98 0.64
N GLN A 106 -12.35 3.96 1.94
CA GLN A 106 -13.39 3.68 2.91
C GLN A 106 -14.28 4.92 3.04
N PRO A 107 -15.62 4.79 3.08
CA PRO A 107 -16.45 5.89 3.53
C PRO A 107 -16.00 6.31 4.93
N ALA A 108 -15.94 7.61 5.19
CA ALA A 108 -15.66 8.10 6.54
C ALA A 108 -16.60 7.41 7.52
N SER A 109 -16.05 6.81 8.57
CA SER A 109 -16.87 6.28 9.66
C SER A 109 -17.57 7.46 10.34
N ASP A 110 -18.90 7.49 10.29
CA ASP A 110 -19.74 8.36 11.13
C ASP A 110 -19.46 8.13 12.63
#